data_AF-R2RDL4-F1
#
_entry.id   AF-R2RDL4-F1
#
_cell.length_a   1.000
_cell.length_b   1.000
_cell.length_c   1.000
_cell.angle_alpha   90.00
_cell.angle_beta   90.00
_cell.angle_gamma   90.00
#
_symmetry.space_group_name_H-M   'P 1'
#
loop_
_entity.id
_entity.type
_entity.pdbx_description
1 polymer ?
#
loop_
_entity_poly.entity_id
_entity_poly.type
_entity_poly.pdbx_seq_one_letter_code
_entity_poly.pdbx_strand_id
1 'polypeptide(L)'
;MKKKEIVLASLIAGICLSVMFGERAAADEVAVDTIVELQDAVKNAPENRRVTLSNSFPTDISATIGLVESAYEVEVDGGGKTLQSTAVKQLFTYTGGTGSTASSLTLKNFTFEGLGNNTRALTVSGYKGEFILENTIVNNFRGYDDGSAFYTSGNTTLQNCTFSNNVNNASGYSGGAIACKGYSANFKAYNSKFIGNQTMQAGTGNVGGEGGAIYFFQPSASAKFTFKNNYFEGNKSVEDVSGGGKAKLADGGAIAFFNTVTGTDILFEGNSFVGNVAGDDGGAILIQTNDNIASAATFINNTFYQNKALG
;
A
#
# COMPACT_ATOMS: atom_id res chain seq x y z
N MET A 1 -49.73 6.54 -63.45
CA MET A 1 -49.25 7.64 -62.58
C MET A 1 -48.18 7.09 -61.65
N LYS A 2 -46.92 7.49 -61.86
CA LYS A 2 -45.73 6.97 -61.15
C LYS A 2 -45.64 7.61 -59.76
N LYS A 3 -45.65 6.81 -58.69
CA LYS A 3 -45.25 7.25 -57.35
C LYS A 3 -43.73 7.16 -57.24
N LYS A 4 -43.11 8.30 -56.97
CA LYS A 4 -41.71 8.46 -56.57
C LYS A 4 -41.66 8.19 -55.06
N GLU A 5 -40.78 7.30 -54.62
CA GLU A 5 -40.32 7.28 -53.24
C GLU A 5 -38.81 7.49 -53.23
N ILE A 6 -38.42 8.40 -52.34
CA ILE A 6 -37.13 9.08 -52.24
C ILE A 6 -36.18 8.17 -51.45
N VAL A 7 -35.06 7.81 -52.05
CA VAL A 7 -33.95 7.14 -51.35
C VAL A 7 -33.18 8.21 -50.58
N LEU A 8 -33.25 8.17 -49.25
CA LEU A 8 -32.44 8.99 -48.36
C LEU A 8 -31.09 8.29 -48.15
N ALA A 9 -30.06 8.75 -48.86
CA ALA A 9 -28.69 8.29 -48.66
C ALA A 9 -28.06 9.04 -47.47
N SER A 10 -27.92 8.37 -46.33
CA SER A 10 -27.16 8.88 -45.19
C SER A 10 -25.66 8.62 -45.40
N LEU A 11 -24.92 9.70 -45.64
CA LEU A 11 -23.46 9.75 -45.74
C LEU A 11 -22.86 9.65 -44.32
N ILE A 12 -22.22 8.53 -43.98
CA ILE A 12 -21.39 8.43 -42.76
C ILE A 12 -19.95 8.74 -43.16
N ALA A 13 -19.51 9.95 -42.85
CA ALA A 13 -18.10 10.34 -42.93
C ALA A 13 -17.35 9.70 -41.75
N GLY A 14 -16.59 8.65 -42.02
CA GLY A 14 -15.67 8.05 -41.06
C GLY A 14 -14.48 8.98 -40.83
N ILE A 15 -14.44 9.63 -39.67
CA ILE A 15 -13.24 10.32 -39.17
C ILE A 15 -12.34 9.24 -38.57
N CYS A 16 -11.30 8.84 -39.31
CA CYS A 16 -10.21 8.04 -38.76
C CYS A 16 -9.40 8.91 -37.79
N LEU A 17 -9.66 8.76 -36.50
CA LEU A 17 -8.85 9.33 -35.44
C LEU A 17 -7.56 8.48 -35.33
N SER A 18 -6.46 8.94 -35.92
CA SER A 18 -5.16 8.31 -35.75
C SER A 18 -4.66 8.58 -34.34
N VAL A 19 -4.86 7.62 -33.44
CA VAL A 19 -4.20 7.58 -32.14
C VAL A 19 -2.73 7.31 -32.41
N MET A 20 -1.91 8.34 -32.27
CA MET A 20 -0.45 8.22 -32.22
C MET A 20 -0.09 7.46 -30.94
N PHE A 21 -0.02 6.13 -31.03
CA PHE A 21 0.71 5.35 -30.03
C PHE A 21 2.18 5.70 -30.23
N GLY A 22 2.71 6.58 -29.37
CA GLY A 22 4.15 6.69 -29.22
C GLY A 22 4.66 5.31 -28.77
N GLU A 23 5.39 4.63 -29.64
CA GLU A 23 6.11 3.41 -29.29
C GLU A 23 7.03 3.75 -28.11
N ARG A 24 6.68 3.28 -26.90
CA ARG A 24 7.64 3.22 -25.81
C ARG A 24 8.77 2.31 -26.32
N ALA A 25 10.02 2.78 -26.26
CA ALA A 25 11.18 1.94 -26.52
C ALA A 25 11.02 0.64 -25.71
N ALA A 26 11.33 -0.50 -26.35
CA ALA A 26 11.24 -1.79 -25.68
C ALA A 26 12.13 -1.76 -24.43
N ALA A 27 11.55 -2.07 -23.28
CA ALA A 27 12.32 -2.18 -22.05
C ALA A 27 13.32 -3.34 -22.19
N ASP A 28 14.51 -3.16 -21.64
CA ASP A 28 15.46 -4.27 -21.50
C ASP A 28 14.83 -5.39 -20.66
N GLU A 29 14.98 -6.65 -21.07
CA GLU A 29 14.40 -7.80 -20.37
C GLU A 29 15.51 -8.72 -19.87
N VAL A 30 15.49 -9.01 -18.56
CA VAL A 30 16.47 -9.90 -17.92
C VAL A 30 15.78 -10.90 -17.00
N ALA A 31 16.24 -12.15 -17.04
CA ALA A 31 15.86 -13.18 -16.07
C ALA A 31 16.97 -13.34 -15.03
N VAL A 32 16.61 -13.46 -13.75
CA VAL A 32 17.57 -13.59 -12.64
C VAL A 32 17.31 -14.86 -11.84
N ASP A 33 18.39 -15.56 -11.50
CA ASP A 33 18.40 -16.81 -10.74
C ASP A 33 18.74 -16.57 -9.27
N THR A 34 19.37 -15.45 -8.94
CA THR A 34 19.87 -15.18 -7.58
C THR A 34 19.45 -13.81 -7.04
N ILE A 35 19.48 -13.68 -5.71
CA ILE A 35 19.27 -12.40 -5.04
C ILE A 35 20.27 -11.33 -5.53
N VAL A 36 21.55 -11.71 -5.69
CA VAL A 36 22.61 -10.77 -6.13
C VAL A 36 22.32 -10.26 -7.54
N GLU A 37 21.91 -11.13 -8.45
CA GLU A 37 21.53 -10.73 -9.81
C GLU A 37 20.30 -9.82 -9.81
N LEU A 38 19.30 -10.08 -8.98
CA LEU A 38 18.15 -9.17 -8.83
C LEU A 38 18.58 -7.78 -8.35
N GLN A 39 19.45 -7.73 -7.33
CA GLN A 39 19.94 -6.47 -6.78
C GLN A 39 20.75 -5.68 -7.84
N ASP A 40 21.58 -6.37 -8.61
CA ASP A 40 22.37 -5.77 -9.70
C ASP A 40 21.47 -5.28 -10.84
N ALA A 41 20.52 -6.12 -11.28
CA ALA A 41 19.60 -5.80 -12.38
C ALA A 41 18.75 -4.57 -12.08
N VAL A 42 18.31 -4.38 -10.83
CA VAL A 42 17.57 -3.19 -10.39
C VAL A 42 18.49 -1.97 -10.30
N LYS A 43 19.61 -2.08 -9.59
CA LYS A 43 20.50 -0.94 -9.33
C LYS A 43 21.16 -0.40 -10.60
N ASN A 44 21.58 -1.29 -11.49
CA ASN A 44 22.38 -0.98 -12.67
C ASN A 44 21.56 -1.10 -13.96
N ALA A 45 20.29 -0.70 -13.92
CA ALA A 45 19.48 -0.55 -15.13
C ALA A 45 20.11 0.51 -16.07
N PRO A 46 20.42 0.18 -17.34
CA PRO A 46 20.94 1.12 -18.34
C PRO A 46 19.81 1.91 -19.01
N GLU A 47 18.59 1.40 -18.91
CA GLU A 47 17.35 1.99 -19.40
C GLU A 47 16.17 1.41 -18.62
N ASN A 48 14.94 1.70 -19.04
CA ASN A 48 13.76 1.04 -18.46
C ASN A 48 13.89 -0.47 -18.60
N ARG A 49 13.60 -1.21 -17.53
CA ARG A 49 13.93 -2.64 -17.46
C ARG A 49 12.80 -3.46 -16.86
N ARG A 50 12.58 -4.65 -17.43
CA ARG A 50 11.79 -5.73 -16.84
C ARG A 50 12.73 -6.85 -16.36
N VAL A 51 12.61 -7.20 -15.10
CA VAL A 51 13.31 -8.31 -14.44
C VAL A 51 12.29 -9.41 -14.15
N THR A 52 12.55 -10.62 -14.61
CA THR A 52 11.74 -11.80 -14.28
C THR A 52 12.50 -12.72 -13.34
N LEU A 53 11.87 -13.14 -12.24
CA LEU A 53 12.47 -14.15 -11.36
C LEU A 53 12.35 -15.53 -11.99
N SER A 54 13.48 -16.19 -12.23
CA SER A 54 13.49 -17.52 -12.82
C SER A 54 12.95 -18.58 -11.86
N ASN A 55 12.82 -19.82 -12.34
CA ASN A 55 12.47 -20.97 -11.48
C ASN A 55 13.55 -21.30 -10.44
N SER A 56 14.79 -20.88 -10.65
CA SER A 56 15.91 -21.10 -9.74
C SER A 56 15.96 -20.05 -8.62
N PHE A 57 15.25 -18.93 -8.76
CA PHE A 57 15.25 -17.87 -7.75
C PHE A 57 14.76 -18.39 -6.39
N PRO A 58 15.49 -18.12 -5.29
CA PRO A 58 15.13 -18.64 -3.98
C PRO A 58 13.79 -18.09 -3.50
N THR A 59 12.91 -18.98 -3.04
CA THR A 59 11.61 -18.63 -2.44
C THR A 59 11.63 -18.55 -0.93
N ASP A 60 12.63 -19.18 -0.29
CA ASP A 60 12.93 -19.02 1.13
C ASP A 60 14.15 -18.11 1.32
N ILE A 61 13.89 -16.89 1.76
CA ILE A 61 14.84 -15.80 1.81
C ILE A 61 15.63 -15.88 3.13
N SER A 62 16.93 -16.17 3.03
CA SER A 62 17.83 -16.29 4.19
C SER A 62 18.49 -14.96 4.60
N ALA A 63 18.44 -13.95 3.72
CA ALA A 63 18.91 -12.59 3.95
C ALA A 63 18.04 -11.58 3.20
N THR A 64 17.78 -10.42 3.81
CA THR A 64 16.93 -9.37 3.24
C THR A 64 17.42 -8.90 1.88
N ILE A 65 16.51 -8.84 0.90
CA ILE A 65 16.78 -8.36 -0.46
C ILE A 65 16.79 -6.83 -0.44
N GLY A 66 17.98 -6.24 -0.46
CA GLY A 66 18.16 -4.79 -0.51
C GLY A 66 18.14 -4.26 -1.94
N LEU A 67 17.06 -3.59 -2.33
CA LEU A 67 16.92 -2.90 -3.61
C LEU A 67 17.21 -1.40 -3.44
N VAL A 68 17.77 -0.80 -4.47
CA VAL A 68 18.16 0.61 -4.49
C VAL A 68 17.54 1.27 -5.71
N GLU A 69 17.07 2.49 -5.53
CA GLU A 69 16.44 3.28 -6.60
C GLU A 69 17.36 3.45 -7.82
N SER A 70 16.83 3.11 -8.99
CA SER A 70 17.43 3.30 -10.31
C SER A 70 17.03 4.66 -10.90
N ALA A 71 17.80 5.15 -11.88
CA ALA A 71 17.43 6.30 -12.69
C ALA A 71 16.20 6.05 -13.58
N TYR A 72 15.85 4.78 -13.82
CA TYR A 72 14.85 4.34 -14.80
C TYR A 72 13.60 3.75 -14.14
N GLU A 73 12.60 3.44 -14.97
CA GLU A 73 11.47 2.59 -14.56
C GLU A 73 11.92 1.13 -14.57
N VAL A 74 11.85 0.45 -13.42
CA VAL A 74 12.21 -0.97 -13.28
C VAL A 74 11.01 -1.76 -12.80
N GLU A 75 10.62 -2.79 -13.53
CA GLU A 75 9.57 -3.74 -13.16
C GLU A 75 10.21 -5.08 -12.78
N VAL A 76 9.92 -5.59 -11.59
CA VAL A 76 10.30 -6.94 -11.13
C VAL A 76 9.05 -7.80 -11.07
N ASP A 77 8.96 -8.76 -11.98
CA ASP A 77 7.88 -9.74 -12.04
C ASP A 77 8.25 -11.00 -11.23
N GLY A 78 7.52 -11.22 -10.14
CA GLY A 78 7.64 -12.39 -9.28
C GLY A 78 7.10 -13.67 -9.91
N GLY A 79 6.38 -13.61 -11.03
CA GLY A 79 5.85 -14.78 -11.72
C GLY A 79 4.86 -15.60 -10.89
N GLY A 80 4.18 -14.99 -9.91
CA GLY A 80 3.28 -15.67 -8.98
C GLY A 80 3.99 -16.40 -7.84
N LYS A 81 5.30 -16.22 -7.66
CA LYS A 81 6.06 -16.89 -6.60
C LYS A 81 5.61 -16.46 -5.21
N THR A 82 5.57 -17.43 -4.29
CA THR A 82 5.49 -17.16 -2.86
C THR A 82 6.91 -16.99 -2.32
N LEU A 83 7.22 -15.81 -1.79
CA LEU A 83 8.44 -15.54 -1.05
C LEU A 83 8.13 -15.51 0.45
N GLN A 84 8.97 -16.18 1.22
CA GLN A 84 8.88 -16.30 2.67
C GLN A 84 10.28 -16.27 3.28
N SER A 85 10.39 -16.27 4.61
CA SER A 85 11.68 -16.43 5.29
C SER A 85 11.53 -17.30 6.53
N THR A 86 12.01 -18.54 6.47
CA THR A 86 12.14 -19.41 7.65
C THR A 86 13.24 -18.94 8.60
N ALA A 87 14.18 -18.13 8.08
CA ALA A 87 15.23 -17.46 8.83
C ALA A 87 14.75 -16.17 9.55
N VAL A 88 13.44 -15.88 9.55
CA VAL A 88 12.83 -14.72 10.22
C VAL A 88 13.45 -13.40 9.72
N LYS A 89 13.69 -13.30 8.41
CA LYS A 89 14.19 -12.09 7.76
C LYS A 89 13.08 -11.30 7.12
N GLN A 90 13.26 -9.99 7.13
CA GLN A 90 12.51 -9.10 6.25
C GLN A 90 12.79 -9.46 4.79
N LEU A 91 11.76 -9.45 3.94
CA LEU A 91 11.91 -9.88 2.55
C LEU A 91 12.63 -8.82 1.72
N PHE A 92 12.11 -7.59 1.66
CA PHE A 92 12.71 -6.51 0.87
C PHE A 92 12.89 -5.21 1.65
N THR A 93 13.99 -4.51 1.36
CA THR A 93 14.12 -3.07 1.62
C THR A 93 14.28 -2.33 0.31
N TYR A 94 13.70 -1.15 0.19
CA TYR A 94 13.93 -0.22 -0.91
C TYR A 94 14.38 1.14 -0.38
N THR A 95 15.52 1.62 -0.87
CA THR A 95 16.15 2.87 -0.40
C THR A 95 16.53 3.78 -1.54
N GLY A 96 16.77 5.06 -1.23
CA GLY A 96 17.23 6.05 -2.20
C GLY A 96 18.53 5.65 -2.92
N GLY A 97 18.66 6.16 -4.15
CA GLY A 97 19.73 5.81 -5.08
C GLY A 97 19.93 6.88 -6.16
N THR A 98 20.03 6.46 -7.42
CA THR A 98 20.28 7.36 -8.56
C THR A 98 19.00 7.93 -9.18
N GLY A 99 17.84 7.63 -8.60
CA GLY A 99 16.56 8.01 -9.16
C GLY A 99 16.26 9.50 -9.21
N SER A 100 15.16 9.76 -9.90
CA SER A 100 14.53 11.06 -10.10
C SER A 100 13.03 10.93 -9.84
N THR A 101 12.29 12.04 -9.91
CA THR A 101 10.82 12.02 -9.79
C THR A 101 10.12 11.25 -10.92
N ALA A 102 10.82 10.91 -12.01
CA ALA A 102 10.31 10.11 -13.11
C ALA A 102 10.65 8.61 -12.98
N SER A 103 11.49 8.23 -12.01
CA SER A 103 11.93 6.84 -11.82
C SER A 103 10.88 6.04 -11.05
N SER A 104 10.87 4.72 -11.23
CA SER A 104 9.98 3.85 -10.47
C SER A 104 10.56 2.46 -10.26
N LEU A 105 10.13 1.81 -9.17
CA LEU A 105 10.31 0.38 -8.95
C LEU A 105 8.93 -0.26 -8.75
N THR A 106 8.55 -1.15 -9.66
CA THR A 106 7.35 -1.98 -9.52
C THR A 106 7.75 -3.38 -9.07
N LEU A 107 7.21 -3.83 -7.95
CA LEU A 107 7.20 -5.25 -7.60
C LEU A 107 5.80 -5.81 -7.92
N LYS A 108 5.72 -6.81 -8.79
CA LYS A 108 4.43 -7.37 -9.21
C LYS A 108 4.35 -8.87 -9.16
N ASN A 109 3.13 -9.39 -9.04
CA ASN A 109 2.82 -10.82 -9.10
C ASN A 109 3.56 -11.63 -8.02
N PHE A 110 3.57 -11.13 -6.78
CA PHE A 110 4.15 -11.82 -5.65
C PHE A 110 3.08 -12.33 -4.67
N THR A 111 3.42 -13.38 -3.93
CA THR A 111 2.85 -13.62 -2.61
C THR A 111 3.96 -13.49 -1.58
N PHE A 112 3.85 -12.56 -0.65
CA PHE A 112 4.72 -12.46 0.51
C PHE A 112 4.03 -13.15 1.67
N GLU A 113 4.64 -14.20 2.19
CA GLU A 113 4.13 -15.00 3.29
C GLU A 113 5.01 -14.84 4.52
N GLY A 114 4.42 -14.31 5.59
CA GLY A 114 5.13 -14.03 6.83
C GLY A 114 5.30 -15.25 7.73
N LEU A 115 4.54 -16.33 7.54
CA LEU A 115 4.57 -17.53 8.39
C LEU A 115 4.28 -17.24 9.89
N GLY A 116 3.68 -16.08 10.19
CA GLY A 116 3.51 -15.61 11.56
C GLY A 116 4.80 -15.12 12.22
N ASN A 117 5.87 -14.89 11.44
CA ASN A 117 7.15 -14.42 11.94
C ASN A 117 7.10 -12.95 12.36
N ASN A 118 7.91 -12.61 13.36
CA ASN A 118 8.03 -11.27 13.94
C ASN A 118 8.96 -10.35 13.14
N THR A 119 8.80 -10.34 11.81
CA THR A 119 9.52 -9.47 10.89
C THR A 119 8.54 -8.95 9.86
N ARG A 120 8.76 -7.75 9.33
CA ARG A 120 7.94 -7.21 8.25
C ARG A 120 8.32 -7.79 6.89
N ALA A 121 7.43 -7.65 5.90
CA ALA A 121 7.73 -7.99 4.52
C ALA A 121 8.62 -6.92 3.86
N LEU A 122 8.25 -5.66 4.02
CA LEU A 122 8.72 -4.54 3.20
C LEU A 122 9.08 -3.33 4.07
N THR A 123 10.23 -2.69 3.78
CA THR A 123 10.53 -1.32 4.20
C THR A 123 10.84 -0.51 2.96
N VAL A 124 10.20 0.63 2.81
CA VAL A 124 10.40 1.55 1.70
C VAL A 124 10.75 2.92 2.29
N SER A 125 11.99 3.37 2.08
CA SER A 125 12.57 4.53 2.75
C SER A 125 12.86 5.68 1.78
N GLY A 126 12.16 6.81 1.95
CA GLY A 126 12.40 8.12 1.34
C GLY A 126 13.30 8.18 0.09
N TYR A 127 12.69 8.08 -1.08
CA TYR A 127 13.30 8.14 -2.42
C TYR A 127 12.53 9.13 -3.30
N LYS A 128 13.08 9.46 -4.47
CA LYS A 128 12.55 10.55 -5.32
C LYS A 128 11.41 10.08 -6.22
N GLY A 129 11.56 8.89 -6.79
CA GLY A 129 10.61 8.24 -7.69
C GLY A 129 9.42 7.62 -6.97
N GLU A 130 8.78 6.65 -7.62
CA GLU A 130 7.61 5.93 -7.10
C GLU A 130 7.92 4.43 -6.85
N PHE A 131 7.53 3.92 -5.69
CA PHE A 131 7.50 2.48 -5.41
C PHE A 131 6.08 1.99 -5.65
N ILE A 132 5.95 0.94 -6.44
CA ILE A 132 4.67 0.39 -6.84
C ILE A 132 4.65 -1.08 -6.41
N LEU A 133 3.63 -1.45 -5.65
CA LEU A 133 3.28 -2.83 -5.40
C LEU A 133 2.04 -3.16 -6.22
N GLU A 134 2.14 -4.14 -7.12
CA GLU A 134 1.07 -4.49 -8.05
C GLU A 134 0.72 -5.98 -7.95
N ASN A 135 -0.58 -6.30 -7.95
CA ASN A 135 -1.06 -7.69 -7.99
C ASN A 135 -0.34 -8.61 -7.00
N THR A 136 -0.18 -8.13 -5.77
CA THR A 136 0.63 -8.80 -4.74
C THR A 136 -0.19 -9.06 -3.49
N ILE A 137 0.02 -10.24 -2.90
CA ILE A 137 -0.55 -10.63 -1.61
C ILE A 137 0.52 -10.47 -0.54
N VAL A 138 0.19 -9.86 0.59
CA VAL A 138 1.05 -9.70 1.77
C VAL A 138 0.30 -10.27 2.97
N ASN A 139 0.67 -11.49 3.37
CA ASN A 139 -0.11 -12.28 4.29
C ASN A 139 0.69 -12.68 5.54
N ASN A 140 0.04 -12.62 6.70
CA ASN A 140 0.47 -13.30 7.92
C ASN A 140 1.88 -12.87 8.42
N PHE A 141 2.22 -11.59 8.27
CA PHE A 141 3.37 -10.99 8.95
C PHE A 141 3.01 -10.52 10.35
N ARG A 142 3.95 -10.67 11.28
CA ARG A 142 3.83 -10.11 12.63
C ARG A 142 4.96 -9.11 12.87
N GLY A 143 4.68 -8.03 13.57
CA GLY A 143 5.68 -7.00 13.84
C GLY A 143 5.62 -6.43 15.24
N TYR A 144 6.80 -6.07 15.77
CA TYR A 144 6.98 -5.27 16.98
C TYR A 144 7.47 -3.84 16.68
N ASP A 145 7.35 -3.44 15.41
CA ASP A 145 7.71 -2.13 14.92
C ASP A 145 6.53 -1.51 14.15
N ASP A 146 6.72 -0.31 13.60
CA ASP A 146 5.73 0.39 12.78
C ASP A 146 5.42 -0.38 11.49
N GLY A 147 4.16 -0.80 11.34
CA GLY A 147 3.70 -1.54 10.16
C GLY A 147 4.22 -2.98 10.19
N SER A 148 3.36 -3.90 10.63
CA SER A 148 3.73 -5.31 10.80
C SER A 148 4.15 -5.97 9.49
N ALA A 149 3.62 -5.52 8.35
CA ALA A 149 3.94 -6.05 7.04
C ALA A 149 4.71 -5.05 6.18
N PHE A 150 4.36 -3.77 6.23
CA PHE A 150 4.91 -2.77 5.33
C PHE A 150 5.12 -1.41 6.03
N TYR A 151 6.37 -0.99 6.12
CA TYR A 151 6.71 0.39 6.45
C TYR A 151 7.01 1.18 5.17
N THR A 152 6.40 2.34 4.99
CA THR A 152 6.70 3.22 3.84
C THR A 152 6.85 4.68 4.20
N SER A 153 7.86 5.37 3.67
CA SER A 153 8.07 6.82 3.85
C SER A 153 8.31 7.61 2.55
N GLY A 154 8.18 6.98 1.38
CA GLY A 154 8.31 7.62 0.05
C GLY A 154 7.05 7.46 -0.82
N ASN A 155 7.05 7.99 -2.04
CA ASN A 155 5.87 7.91 -2.93
C ASN A 155 5.50 6.45 -3.22
N THR A 156 4.35 6.02 -2.72
CA THR A 156 3.95 4.62 -2.72
C THR A 156 2.60 4.45 -3.41
N THR A 157 2.53 3.51 -4.33
CA THR A 157 1.28 3.06 -4.95
C THR A 157 1.06 1.58 -4.69
N LEU A 158 -0.13 1.25 -4.20
CA LEU A 158 -0.65 -0.10 -4.08
C LEU A 158 -1.74 -0.29 -5.14
N GLN A 159 -1.60 -1.30 -5.98
CA GLN A 159 -2.56 -1.59 -7.04
C GLN A 159 -2.93 -3.07 -7.04
N ASN A 160 -4.22 -3.37 -6.93
CA ASN A 160 -4.72 -4.75 -6.94
C ASN A 160 -4.03 -5.64 -5.88
N CYS A 161 -3.67 -5.07 -4.73
CA CYS A 161 -2.97 -5.79 -3.68
C CYS A 161 -3.92 -6.35 -2.62
N THR A 162 -3.47 -7.36 -1.88
CA THR A 162 -4.18 -7.85 -0.68
C THR A 162 -3.23 -7.85 0.51
N PHE A 163 -3.57 -7.14 1.57
CA PHE A 163 -2.91 -7.21 2.87
C PHE A 163 -3.84 -7.96 3.82
N SER A 164 -3.44 -9.16 4.26
CA SER A 164 -4.30 -10.02 5.07
C SER A 164 -3.63 -10.61 6.28
N ASN A 165 -4.38 -10.71 7.37
CA ASN A 165 -3.96 -11.40 8.60
C ASN A 165 -2.62 -10.89 9.18
N ASN A 166 -2.24 -9.64 8.90
CA ASN A 166 -1.03 -9.06 9.44
C ASN A 166 -1.32 -8.53 10.85
N VAL A 167 -0.40 -8.77 11.78
CA VAL A 167 -0.61 -8.48 13.19
C VAL A 167 0.52 -7.63 13.73
N ASN A 168 0.18 -6.43 14.19
CA ASN A 168 1.09 -5.57 14.93
C ASN A 168 0.92 -5.77 16.43
N ASN A 169 2.04 -6.02 17.13
CA ASN A 169 2.09 -6.14 18.59
C ASN A 169 3.12 -5.18 19.21
N ALA A 170 3.49 -4.13 18.48
CA ALA A 170 4.40 -3.11 18.94
C ALA A 170 3.68 -2.12 19.87
N SER A 171 4.40 -1.60 20.86
CA SER A 171 3.90 -0.51 21.70
C SER A 171 4.17 0.86 21.08
N GLY A 172 3.32 1.84 21.38
CA GLY A 172 3.49 3.21 20.94
C GLY A 172 2.93 3.43 19.54
N TYR A 173 3.57 4.30 18.75
CA TYR A 173 3.08 4.80 17.46
C TYR A 173 3.11 3.76 16.32
N SER A 174 2.40 2.66 16.47
CA SER A 174 2.51 1.49 15.61
C SER A 174 1.14 0.99 15.19
N GLY A 175 0.84 1.10 13.90
CA GLY A 175 -0.38 0.56 13.32
C GLY A 175 -0.25 -0.83 12.75
N GLY A 176 -1.35 -1.32 12.18
CA GLY A 176 -1.56 -2.69 11.74
C GLY A 176 -0.63 -3.18 10.64
N ALA A 177 -1.15 -3.40 9.44
CA ALA A 177 -0.36 -3.94 8.32
C ALA A 177 0.65 -2.92 7.78
N ILE A 178 0.21 -1.67 7.61
CA ILE A 178 0.98 -0.59 7.00
C ILE A 178 1.13 0.57 7.97
N ALA A 179 2.34 1.13 8.10
CA ALA A 179 2.52 2.34 8.88
C ALA A 179 3.59 3.31 8.37
N CYS A 180 3.48 4.57 8.80
CA CYS A 180 4.55 5.57 8.73
C CYS A 180 4.42 6.65 9.82
N LYS A 181 5.56 7.26 10.15
CA LYS A 181 5.67 8.47 10.98
C LYS A 181 6.28 9.60 10.16
N GLY A 182 5.73 10.81 10.28
CA GLY A 182 6.27 11.98 9.58
C GLY A 182 6.13 11.88 8.05
N TYR A 183 5.11 11.19 7.55
CA TYR A 183 4.96 10.95 6.11
C TYR A 183 4.81 12.27 5.36
N SER A 184 5.59 12.47 4.29
CA SER A 184 5.63 13.72 3.54
C SER A 184 5.55 13.53 2.02
N ALA A 185 5.01 12.39 1.57
CA ALA A 185 4.94 11.98 0.17
C ALA A 185 3.50 11.67 -0.27
N ASN A 186 3.34 11.02 -1.43
CA ASN A 186 2.04 10.57 -1.94
C ASN A 186 1.84 9.08 -1.66
N PHE A 187 0.83 8.71 -0.89
CA PHE A 187 0.40 7.32 -0.70
C PHE A 187 -0.90 7.08 -1.46
N LYS A 188 -0.92 6.05 -2.31
CA LYS A 188 -2.07 5.72 -3.13
C LYS A 188 -2.40 4.23 -3.00
N ALA A 189 -3.67 3.91 -2.79
CA ALA A 189 -4.17 2.54 -2.79
C ALA A 189 -5.38 2.43 -3.71
N TYR A 190 -5.28 1.53 -4.69
CA TYR A 190 -6.29 1.31 -5.72
C TYR A 190 -6.70 -0.16 -5.78
N ASN A 191 -8.00 -0.41 -5.81
CA ASN A 191 -8.57 -1.74 -6.05
C ASN A 191 -7.97 -2.82 -5.13
N SER A 192 -7.58 -2.44 -3.92
CA SER A 192 -6.84 -3.30 -2.99
C SER A 192 -7.71 -3.76 -1.83
N LYS A 193 -7.31 -4.85 -1.18
CA LYS A 193 -8.03 -5.47 -0.08
C LYS A 193 -7.19 -5.45 1.19
N PHE A 194 -7.84 -5.12 2.31
CA PHE A 194 -7.25 -5.11 3.64
C PHE A 194 -8.15 -5.93 4.55
N ILE A 195 -7.75 -7.17 4.86
CA ILE A 195 -8.64 -8.17 5.47
C ILE A 195 -8.04 -8.71 6.75
N GLY A 196 -8.75 -8.56 7.87
CA GLY A 196 -8.39 -9.19 9.14
C GLY A 196 -7.03 -8.76 9.69
N ASN A 197 -6.53 -7.58 9.30
CA ASN A 197 -5.30 -7.03 9.89
C ASN A 197 -5.60 -6.48 11.29
N GLN A 198 -4.64 -6.58 12.19
CA GLN A 198 -4.85 -6.25 13.60
C GLN A 198 -3.68 -5.47 14.18
N THR A 199 -4.00 -4.49 15.03
CA THR A 199 -3.10 -3.97 16.05
C THR A 199 -3.56 -4.53 17.39
N MET A 200 -2.68 -5.21 18.14
CA MET A 200 -3.03 -5.91 19.39
C MET A 200 -2.62 -5.16 20.66
N GLN A 201 -1.63 -4.28 20.56
CA GLN A 201 -1.05 -3.63 21.73
C GLN A 201 -1.75 -2.30 22.01
N ALA A 202 -2.33 -2.16 23.19
CA ALA A 202 -2.95 -0.91 23.64
C ALA A 202 -1.92 0.24 23.75
N GLY A 203 -2.39 1.47 23.60
CA GLY A 203 -1.57 2.66 23.68
C GLY A 203 -0.86 2.83 25.03
N THR A 204 0.44 3.09 24.96
CA THR A 204 1.25 3.42 26.14
C THR A 204 1.49 4.93 26.17
N GLY A 205 0.76 5.66 27.01
CA GLY A 205 0.88 7.12 27.12
C GLY A 205 -0.16 7.86 26.28
N ASN A 206 0.29 8.75 25.39
CA ASN A 206 -0.57 9.63 24.59
C ASN A 206 -0.93 9.08 23.21
N VAL A 207 -0.40 7.90 22.86
CA VAL A 207 -0.56 7.22 21.56
C VAL A 207 -0.35 5.70 21.70
N GLY A 208 -0.99 4.95 20.82
CA GLY A 208 -0.71 3.57 20.46
C GLY A 208 -1.96 2.70 20.38
N GLY A 209 -1.90 1.67 19.54
CA GLY A 209 -2.99 0.73 19.33
C GLY A 209 -3.88 1.04 18.14
N GLU A 210 -3.52 2.01 17.30
CA GLU A 210 -4.39 2.53 16.25
C GLU A 210 -4.32 1.76 14.93
N GLY A 211 -5.32 1.98 14.06
CA GLY A 211 -5.24 1.66 12.63
C GLY A 211 -5.06 0.18 12.36
N GLY A 212 -6.12 -0.62 12.45
CA GLY A 212 -6.01 -2.08 12.34
C GLY A 212 -5.39 -2.59 11.04
N ALA A 213 -5.55 -1.85 9.93
CA ALA A 213 -4.84 -2.11 8.67
C ALA A 213 -3.77 -1.06 8.37
N ILE A 214 -4.07 0.23 8.53
CA ILE A 214 -3.20 1.33 8.08
C ILE A 214 -3.13 2.42 9.15
N TYR A 215 -1.92 2.89 9.43
CA TYR A 215 -1.69 4.00 10.36
C TYR A 215 -0.70 5.02 9.83
N PHE A 216 -1.04 6.30 9.93
CA PHE A 216 -0.13 7.40 9.63
C PHE A 216 -0.11 8.39 10.79
N PHE A 217 1.08 8.58 11.37
CA PHE A 217 1.31 9.52 12.46
C PHE A 217 2.04 10.76 11.98
N GLN A 218 1.51 11.94 12.31
CA GLN A 218 2.06 13.26 11.97
C GLN A 218 2.40 13.40 10.47
N PRO A 219 1.46 13.12 9.55
CA PRO A 219 1.69 13.44 8.15
C PRO A 219 1.93 14.94 7.98
N SER A 220 2.85 15.31 7.09
CA SER A 220 3.17 16.72 6.84
C SER A 220 2.07 17.43 6.05
N ALA A 221 2.16 18.76 5.95
CA ALA A 221 1.30 19.58 5.11
C ALA A 221 1.42 19.29 3.61
N SER A 222 2.46 18.55 3.17
CA SER A 222 2.63 18.15 1.77
C SER A 222 2.17 16.72 1.49
N ALA A 223 1.80 15.97 2.53
CA ALA A 223 1.38 14.58 2.41
C ALA A 223 0.03 14.46 1.71
N LYS A 224 -0.06 13.50 0.77
CA LYS A 224 -1.31 13.18 0.07
C LYS A 224 -1.62 11.71 0.19
N PHE A 225 -2.87 11.41 0.49
CA PHE A 225 -3.38 10.06 0.64
C PHE A 225 -4.57 9.87 -0.28
N THR A 226 -4.56 8.81 -1.09
CA THR A 226 -5.65 8.48 -2.00
C THR A 226 -6.01 7.01 -1.84
N PHE A 227 -7.25 6.74 -1.47
CA PHE A 227 -7.83 5.41 -1.38
C PHE A 227 -9.00 5.35 -2.36
N LYS A 228 -8.87 4.59 -3.46
CA LYS A 228 -9.99 4.35 -4.37
C LYS A 228 -10.34 2.89 -4.57
N ASN A 229 -11.64 2.60 -4.51
CA ASN A 229 -12.21 1.29 -4.79
C ASN A 229 -11.58 0.15 -3.97
N ASN A 230 -11.17 0.43 -2.74
CA ASN A 230 -10.59 -0.56 -1.85
C ASN A 230 -11.66 -1.23 -0.97
N TYR A 231 -11.33 -2.41 -0.46
CA TYR A 231 -12.17 -3.19 0.43
C TYR A 231 -11.46 -3.44 1.76
N PHE A 232 -12.01 -2.89 2.85
CA PHE A 232 -11.49 -3.03 4.22
C PHE A 232 -12.47 -3.87 5.04
N GLU A 233 -12.09 -5.09 5.39
CA GLU A 233 -12.97 -6.04 6.07
C GLU A 233 -12.35 -6.61 7.34
N GLY A 234 -13.09 -6.54 8.44
CA GLY A 234 -12.74 -7.23 9.68
C GLY A 234 -11.40 -6.82 10.29
N ASN A 235 -10.88 -5.64 9.95
CA ASN A 235 -9.65 -5.12 10.55
C ASN A 235 -9.93 -4.63 11.97
N LYS A 236 -8.94 -4.75 12.85
CA LYS A 236 -9.11 -4.50 14.28
C LYS A 236 -8.01 -3.63 14.85
N SER A 237 -8.43 -2.57 15.53
CA SER A 237 -7.59 -1.70 16.34
C SER A 237 -7.89 -2.03 17.80
N VAL A 238 -7.03 -2.85 18.43
CA VAL A 238 -7.09 -3.34 19.82
C VAL A 238 -8.52 -3.55 20.34
N GLU A 239 -9.21 -4.56 19.80
CA GLU A 239 -10.60 -4.88 20.17
C GLU A 239 -10.73 -5.22 21.67
N ASP A 240 -9.75 -5.94 22.22
CA ASP A 240 -9.74 -6.39 23.62
C ASP A 240 -8.43 -5.97 24.32
N VAL A 241 -8.53 -5.26 25.44
CA VAL A 241 -7.37 -5.00 26.32
C VAL A 241 -7.23 -6.13 27.32
N SER A 242 -6.06 -6.78 27.29
CA SER A 242 -5.67 -7.74 28.34
C SER A 242 -5.74 -7.07 29.71
N GLY A 243 -6.61 -7.57 30.60
CA GLY A 243 -6.79 -7.03 31.96
C GLY A 243 -8.00 -6.12 32.18
N GLY A 244 -8.89 -5.97 31.19
CA GLY A 244 -10.21 -5.34 31.38
C GLY A 244 -10.20 -3.81 31.55
N GLY A 245 -9.09 -3.16 31.16
CA GLY A 245 -9.02 -1.70 31.05
C GLY A 245 -9.74 -1.19 29.80
N LYS A 246 -10.06 0.11 29.76
CA LYS A 246 -10.49 0.76 28.50
C LYS A 246 -9.38 0.65 27.47
N ALA A 247 -9.73 0.32 26.23
CA ALA A 247 -8.83 0.33 25.07
C ALA A 247 -8.49 1.75 24.64
N LYS A 248 -7.94 2.57 25.54
CA LYS A 248 -7.59 3.95 25.22
C LYS A 248 -6.70 3.99 23.98
N LEU A 249 -7.05 4.85 23.03
CA LEU A 249 -6.28 5.09 21.80
C LEU A 249 -6.30 3.91 20.82
N ALA A 250 -7.24 2.97 20.99
CA ALA A 250 -7.48 1.88 20.06
C ALA A 250 -8.38 2.34 18.90
N ASP A 251 -7.91 3.34 18.16
CA ASP A 251 -8.73 4.09 17.22
C ASP A 251 -8.60 3.59 15.78
N GLY A 252 -9.61 3.85 14.96
CA GLY A 252 -9.51 3.61 13.51
C GLY A 252 -9.44 2.12 13.18
N GLY A 253 -10.56 1.40 13.31
CA GLY A 253 -10.58 -0.07 13.20
C GLY A 253 -9.93 -0.60 11.92
N ALA A 254 -10.07 0.11 10.80
CA ALA A 254 -9.28 -0.12 9.60
C ALA A 254 -8.12 0.87 9.44
N ILE A 255 -8.40 2.18 9.52
CA ILE A 255 -7.42 3.22 9.20
C ILE A 255 -7.39 4.28 10.30
N ALA A 256 -6.21 4.69 10.72
CA ALA A 256 -6.05 5.83 11.62
C ALA A 256 -5.03 6.83 11.06
N PHE A 257 -5.43 8.10 11.05
CA PHE A 257 -4.55 9.24 10.82
C PHE A 257 -4.47 10.05 12.11
N PHE A 258 -3.26 10.27 12.60
CA PHE A 258 -3.05 11.03 13.83
C PHE A 258 -2.23 12.28 13.58
N ASN A 259 -2.61 13.35 14.28
CA ASN A 259 -1.91 14.63 14.28
C ASN A 259 -1.75 15.19 12.87
N THR A 260 -2.78 15.07 12.04
CA THR A 260 -2.81 15.69 10.71
C THR A 260 -2.81 17.21 10.86
N VAL A 261 -2.14 17.89 9.93
CA VAL A 261 -1.99 19.35 9.94
C VAL A 261 -2.66 19.98 8.72
N THR A 262 -2.78 21.30 8.73
CA THR A 262 -3.29 22.04 7.57
C THR A 262 -2.43 21.79 6.33
N GLY A 263 -3.06 21.39 5.23
CA GLY A 263 -2.39 21.07 3.95
C GLY A 263 -2.32 19.58 3.65
N THR A 264 -2.41 18.71 4.66
CA THR A 264 -2.55 17.26 4.43
C THR A 264 -3.85 16.98 3.66
N ASP A 265 -3.76 16.21 2.57
CA ASP A 265 -4.88 15.90 1.68
C ASP A 265 -5.20 14.40 1.72
N ILE A 266 -6.42 14.05 2.09
CA ILE A 266 -6.88 12.67 2.25
C ILE A 266 -8.15 12.47 1.41
N LEU A 267 -8.10 11.57 0.44
CA LEU A 267 -9.24 11.22 -0.40
C LEU A 267 -9.64 9.75 -0.21
N PHE A 268 -10.91 9.53 0.12
CA PHE A 268 -11.57 8.24 0.07
C PHE A 268 -12.67 8.26 -0.99
N GLU A 269 -12.52 7.46 -2.04
CA GLU A 269 -13.50 7.35 -3.12
C GLU A 269 -13.88 5.90 -3.44
N GLY A 270 -15.17 5.56 -3.40
CA GLY A 270 -15.64 4.24 -3.83
C GLY A 270 -15.20 3.06 -2.96
N ASN A 271 -14.72 3.31 -1.73
CA ASN A 271 -14.24 2.25 -0.84
C ASN A 271 -15.40 1.61 -0.06
N SER A 272 -15.18 0.38 0.42
CA SER A 272 -16.08 -0.28 1.37
C SER A 272 -15.35 -0.64 2.66
N PHE A 273 -15.95 -0.27 3.79
CA PHE A 273 -15.48 -0.59 5.14
C PHE A 273 -16.53 -1.45 5.82
N VAL A 274 -16.21 -2.72 6.03
CA VAL A 274 -17.15 -3.76 6.47
C VAL A 274 -16.65 -4.43 7.75
N GLY A 275 -17.42 -4.36 8.82
CA GLY A 275 -17.16 -5.13 10.04
C GLY A 275 -15.83 -4.82 10.73
N ASN A 276 -15.24 -3.63 10.53
CA ASN A 276 -14.01 -3.23 11.22
C ASN A 276 -14.31 -2.83 12.67
N VAL A 277 -13.35 -3.03 13.57
CA VAL A 277 -13.53 -2.79 15.01
C VAL A 277 -12.42 -1.93 15.57
N ALA A 278 -12.78 -0.85 16.25
CA ALA A 278 -11.91 -0.04 17.07
C ALA A 278 -12.27 -0.25 18.54
N GLY A 279 -11.27 -0.39 19.41
CA GLY A 279 -11.47 -0.47 20.84
C GLY A 279 -11.92 0.86 21.48
N ASP A 280 -11.64 2.00 20.84
CA ASP A 280 -12.01 3.35 21.33
C ASP A 280 -12.90 4.08 20.31
N ASP A 281 -12.34 4.96 19.47
CA ASP A 281 -13.06 5.76 18.48
C ASP A 281 -12.83 5.33 17.02
N GLY A 282 -13.74 5.73 16.14
CA GLY A 282 -13.57 5.58 14.69
C GLY A 282 -13.55 4.11 14.22
N GLY A 283 -14.65 3.38 14.42
CA GLY A 283 -14.73 1.94 14.12
C GLY A 283 -14.28 1.50 12.72
N ALA A 284 -14.35 2.38 11.72
CA ALA A 284 -13.71 2.18 10.41
C ALA A 284 -12.46 3.05 10.26
N ILE A 285 -12.64 4.36 10.37
CA ILE A 285 -11.60 5.36 10.15
C ILE A 285 -11.59 6.33 11.32
N LEU A 286 -10.41 6.66 11.82
CA LEU A 286 -10.18 7.85 12.64
C LEU A 286 -9.27 8.83 11.90
N ILE A 287 -9.61 10.12 11.98
CA ILE A 287 -8.73 11.22 11.56
C ILE A 287 -8.68 12.22 12.72
N GLN A 288 -7.55 12.28 13.41
CA GLN A 288 -7.24 13.24 14.46
C GLN A 288 -6.31 14.33 13.94
N THR A 289 -6.61 15.58 14.28
CA THR A 289 -5.92 16.77 13.80
C THR A 289 -5.22 17.47 14.96
N ASN A 290 -4.08 18.10 14.69
CA ASN A 290 -3.42 19.01 15.64
C ASN A 290 -3.66 20.50 15.31
N ASP A 291 -4.31 20.76 14.17
CA ASP A 291 -4.66 22.09 13.69
C ASP A 291 -6.18 22.23 13.56
N ASN A 292 -6.64 23.48 13.55
CA ASN A 292 -7.98 23.84 13.08
C ASN A 292 -8.06 23.73 11.55
N ILE A 293 -8.29 22.52 11.05
CA ILE A 293 -8.36 22.25 9.62
C ILE A 293 -9.76 22.54 9.05
N ALA A 294 -9.84 23.30 7.96
CA ALA A 294 -11.10 23.55 7.26
C ALA A 294 -11.45 22.41 6.26
N SER A 295 -10.43 21.73 5.74
CA SER A 295 -10.56 20.58 4.84
C SER A 295 -9.26 19.77 4.86
N ALA A 296 -9.32 18.53 5.32
CA ALA A 296 -8.21 17.57 5.17
C ALA A 296 -8.66 16.21 4.63
N ALA A 297 -9.96 15.93 4.62
CA ALA A 297 -10.49 14.65 4.19
C ALA A 297 -11.74 14.81 3.32
N THR A 298 -11.76 14.12 2.19
CA THR A 298 -12.88 14.07 1.25
C THR A 298 -13.38 12.63 1.12
N PHE A 299 -14.70 12.43 1.25
CA PHE A 299 -15.35 11.13 1.13
C PHE A 299 -16.37 11.16 -0.02
N ILE A 300 -16.20 10.29 -1.01
CA ILE A 300 -17.06 10.18 -2.19
C ILE A 300 -17.49 8.73 -2.37
N ASN A 301 -18.80 8.46 -2.37
CA ASN A 301 -19.37 7.15 -2.69
C ASN A 301 -18.78 5.96 -1.90
N ASN A 302 -18.47 6.15 -0.61
CA ASN A 302 -17.95 5.08 0.24
C ASN A 302 -19.10 4.36 0.97
N THR A 303 -18.93 3.07 1.23
CA THR A 303 -19.84 2.26 2.04
C THR A 303 -19.23 1.99 3.41
N PHE A 304 -19.99 2.24 4.47
CA PHE A 304 -19.65 1.87 5.84
C PHE A 304 -20.73 0.93 6.38
N TYR A 305 -20.38 -0.32 6.69
CA TYR A 305 -21.32 -1.33 7.13
C TYR A 305 -20.77 -2.09 8.34
N GLN A 306 -21.54 -2.11 9.44
CA GLN A 306 -21.26 -2.88 10.66
C GLN A 306 -19.89 -2.62 11.31
N ASN A 307 -19.28 -1.46 11.07
CA ASN A 307 -18.08 -1.07 11.80
C ASN A 307 -18.44 -0.67 13.25
N LYS A 308 -17.58 -0.96 14.21
CA LYS A 308 -17.83 -0.75 15.65
C LYS A 308 -16.70 0.03 16.30
N ALA A 309 -17.05 0.98 17.15
CA ALA A 309 -16.16 1.62 18.09
C ALA A 309 -16.67 1.26 19.50
N LEU A 310 -15.80 0.88 20.43
CA LEU A 310 -16.19 0.31 21.72
C LEU A 310 -15.99 1.25 22.93
N GLY A 311 -15.42 2.45 22.73
CA GLY A 311 -15.01 3.41 23.76
C GLY A 311 -16.12 4.18 24.49
#